data_AF-A0A6T8IMG2-F1
#
_entry.id   AF-A0A6T8IMG2-F1
#
_cell.length_a   1.000
_cell.length_b   1.000
_cell.length_c   1.000
_cell.angle_alpha   90.00
_cell.angle_beta   90.00
_cell.angle_gamma   90.00
#
_symmetry.space_group_name_H-M   'P 1'
#
loop_
_entity.id
_entity.type
_entity.pdbx_description
1 polymer ?
#
loop_
_entity_poly.entity_id
_entity_poly.type
_entity_poly.pdbx_seq_one_letter_code
_entity_poly.pdbx_strand_id
1 'polypeptide(L)'
;LQETTGKATDTLSVEEIIQKTYRETDASMSQNGKGRHSGTTAISVFQFGKSNEKEKNPFNPNVLYIANVGDSTIILINSLTGDVLYRNKPHKPHLPEESKRIKEMGGQVIEPPWFNPQATSRVLKKRSGIEGDINDLEPGVGLALAMSRSIGDLFLGEVAGVIPDPTVNVLDISEYQQQVRTNDSSNGKNHDNGSFLFVVLATDGLLDFVPAEEVAMALSHTINNKSNSATNTASASSYIELTKTCEKLIQKASNLWKIETNNYRDDITMAVHPVFVE
;
A
#
# COMPACT_ATOMS: atom_id res chain seq x y z
N LEU A 1 -36.99 -35.15 -17.70
CA LEU A 1 -38.17 -34.33 -17.34
C LEU A 1 -38.09 -34.09 -15.83
N GLN A 2 -37.54 -33.00 -15.30
CA GLN A 2 -37.35 -31.66 -15.82
C GLN A 2 -35.89 -31.22 -15.68
N GLU A 3 -35.34 -30.69 -16.78
CA GLU A 3 -34.22 -29.76 -16.75
C GLU A 3 -34.70 -28.49 -16.05
N THR A 4 -34.13 -28.18 -14.89
CA THR A 4 -34.26 -26.88 -14.24
C THR A 4 -32.93 -26.14 -14.40
N THR A 5 -32.84 -25.40 -15.50
CA THR A 5 -32.11 -24.14 -15.68
C THR A 5 -30.93 -23.92 -14.72
N GLY A 6 -29.72 -24.25 -15.18
CA GLY A 6 -28.48 -23.76 -14.59
C GLY A 6 -28.43 -22.23 -14.69
N LYS A 7 -28.83 -21.54 -13.62
CA LYS A 7 -28.31 -20.20 -13.36
C LYS A 7 -26.84 -20.40 -12.96
N ALA A 8 -25.92 -19.96 -13.80
CA ALA A 8 -24.55 -19.74 -13.38
C ALA A 8 -24.61 -18.86 -12.11
N THR A 9 -24.22 -19.42 -10.97
CA THR A 9 -23.88 -18.59 -9.83
C THR A 9 -22.61 -17.87 -10.26
N ASP A 10 -22.71 -16.60 -10.64
CA ASP A 10 -21.56 -15.74 -10.90
C ASP A 10 -20.77 -15.61 -9.58
N THR A 11 -19.86 -16.55 -9.35
CA THR A 11 -18.89 -16.47 -8.26
C THR A 11 -17.89 -15.39 -8.61
N LEU A 12 -17.95 -14.29 -7.86
CA LEU A 12 -16.99 -13.20 -7.99
C LEU A 12 -15.56 -13.70 -7.76
N SER A 13 -14.61 -13.15 -8.52
CA SER A 13 -13.18 -13.34 -8.25
C SER A 13 -12.79 -12.71 -6.91
N VAL A 14 -11.63 -13.09 -6.37
CA VAL A 14 -11.12 -12.50 -5.12
C VAL A 14 -10.90 -11.00 -5.28
N GLU A 15 -10.40 -10.56 -6.43
CA GLU A 15 -10.20 -9.16 -6.77
C GLU A 15 -11.51 -8.38 -6.79
N GLU A 16 -12.56 -8.95 -7.38
CA GLU A 16 -13.91 -8.36 -7.40
C GLU A 16 -14.50 -8.27 -5.98
N ILE A 17 -14.28 -9.28 -5.14
CA ILE A 17 -14.69 -9.27 -3.73
C ILE A 17 -13.96 -8.17 -2.96
N ILE A 18 -12.66 -8.00 -3.17
CA ILE A 18 -11.86 -6.95 -2.54
C ILE A 18 -12.35 -5.57 -2.98
N GLN A 19 -12.51 -5.35 -4.29
CA GLN A 19 -13.05 -4.09 -4.83
C GLN A 19 -14.43 -3.77 -4.25
N LYS A 20 -15.32 -4.77 -4.21
CA LYS A 20 -16.66 -4.64 -3.61
C LYS A 20 -16.57 -4.28 -2.13
N THR A 21 -15.69 -4.92 -1.37
CA THR A 21 -15.50 -4.64 0.07
C THR A 21 -15.10 -3.18 0.32
N TYR A 22 -14.19 -2.62 -0.49
CA TYR A 22 -13.78 -1.22 -0.37
C TYR A 22 -14.95 -0.26 -0.66
N ARG A 23 -15.72 -0.52 -1.73
CA ARG A 23 -16.92 0.27 -2.07
C ARG A 23 -18.01 0.17 -1.01
N GLU A 24 -18.26 -1.01 -0.48
CA GLU A 24 -19.23 -1.22 0.60
C GLU A 24 -18.80 -0.51 1.88
N THR A 25 -17.51 -0.54 2.20
CA THR A 25 -16.94 0.20 3.33
C THR A 25 -17.15 1.71 3.16
N ASP A 26 -16.87 2.25 1.97
CA ASP A 26 -17.11 3.65 1.65
C ASP A 26 -18.59 4.04 1.71
N ALA A 27 -19.47 3.24 1.11
CA ALA A 27 -20.91 3.44 1.16
C ALA A 27 -21.45 3.42 2.60
N SER A 28 -20.88 2.59 3.47
CA SER A 28 -21.26 2.53 4.89
C SER A 28 -20.93 3.83 5.64
N MET A 29 -19.89 4.57 5.24
CA MET A 29 -19.57 5.87 5.84
C MET A 29 -20.66 6.90 5.51
N SER A 30 -21.10 6.92 4.24
CA SER A 30 -22.18 7.79 3.77
C SER A 30 -23.49 7.54 4.52
N GLN A 31 -23.88 6.28 4.65
CA GLN A 31 -25.11 5.87 5.37
C GLN A 31 -25.11 6.30 6.84
N ASN A 32 -23.93 6.35 7.47
CA ASN A 32 -23.77 6.76 8.87
C ASN A 32 -23.56 8.27 9.05
N GLY A 33 -23.67 9.07 7.98
CA GLY A 33 -23.43 10.52 8.01
C GLY A 33 -21.97 10.89 8.32
N LYS A 34 -21.03 9.95 8.14
CA LYS A 34 -19.60 10.14 8.34
C LYS A 34 -18.88 10.28 7.00
N GLY A 35 -17.62 10.70 7.03
CA GLY A 35 -16.78 10.66 5.84
C GLY A 35 -17.01 11.76 4.80
N ARG A 36 -17.88 12.75 5.07
CA ARG A 36 -18.14 13.82 4.08
C ARG A 36 -16.90 14.65 3.75
N HIS A 37 -16.11 14.99 4.76
CA HIS A 37 -14.88 15.79 4.66
C HIS A 37 -13.68 15.12 5.33
N SER A 38 -13.84 13.86 5.71
CA SER A 38 -12.78 13.05 6.28
C SER A 38 -12.65 11.81 5.42
N GLY A 39 -11.44 11.45 5.07
CA GLY A 39 -11.16 10.18 4.42
C GLY A 39 -9.85 9.60 4.89
N THR A 40 -9.53 8.45 4.33
CA THR A 40 -8.35 7.68 4.67
C THR A 40 -7.80 6.98 3.45
N THR A 41 -6.48 6.85 3.41
CA THR A 41 -5.86 5.81 2.58
C THR A 41 -6.18 4.43 3.17
N ALA A 42 -6.08 3.40 2.36
CA ALA A 42 -6.21 2.02 2.80
C ALA A 42 -5.36 1.09 1.94
N ILE A 43 -4.44 0.39 2.58
CA ILE A 43 -3.65 -0.67 2.00
C ILE A 43 -3.94 -1.99 2.70
N SER A 44 -4.08 -3.07 1.94
CA SER A 44 -4.31 -4.41 2.48
C SER A 44 -3.60 -5.47 1.66
N VAL A 45 -3.21 -6.55 2.34
CA VAL A 45 -2.54 -7.71 1.75
C VAL A 45 -3.30 -8.95 2.24
N PHE A 46 -3.77 -9.76 1.30
CA PHE A 46 -4.43 -11.03 1.59
C PHE A 46 -3.60 -12.20 1.06
N GLN A 47 -3.40 -13.20 1.92
CA GLN A 47 -2.81 -14.48 1.56
C GLN A 47 -3.74 -15.57 2.08
N PHE A 48 -4.09 -16.53 1.24
CA PHE A 48 -4.90 -17.66 1.65
C PHE A 48 -4.02 -18.73 2.32
N GLY A 49 -4.51 -19.31 3.41
CA GLY A 49 -3.80 -20.39 4.10
C GLY A 49 -3.86 -21.72 3.34
N LYS A 50 -3.08 -22.70 3.81
CA LYS A 50 -3.07 -24.06 3.24
C LYS A 50 -4.46 -24.69 3.16
N SER A 51 -4.68 -25.44 2.09
CA SER A 51 -5.61 -26.57 2.15
C SER A 51 -5.17 -27.53 3.26
N ASN A 52 -6.07 -27.88 4.16
CA ASN A 52 -5.84 -28.96 5.11
C ASN A 52 -6.70 -30.18 4.72
N GLU A 53 -6.39 -31.36 5.26
CA GLU A 53 -7.11 -32.59 4.92
C GLU A 53 -8.63 -32.53 5.19
N LYS A 54 -9.07 -31.59 6.05
CA LYS A 54 -10.47 -31.43 6.46
C LYS A 54 -11.19 -30.34 5.67
N GLU A 55 -10.47 -29.41 5.07
CA GLU A 55 -10.99 -28.24 4.38
C GLU A 55 -10.11 -27.93 3.16
N LYS A 56 -10.62 -28.28 1.98
CA LYS A 56 -9.96 -27.96 0.72
C LYS A 56 -10.10 -26.46 0.48
N ASN A 57 -8.99 -25.75 0.55
CA ASN A 57 -8.90 -24.38 0.11
C ASN A 57 -8.67 -24.34 -1.42
N PRO A 58 -9.61 -23.83 -2.21
CA PRO A 58 -9.45 -23.75 -3.66
C PRO A 58 -8.45 -22.68 -4.10
N PHE A 59 -7.98 -21.81 -3.19
CA PHE A 59 -7.07 -20.71 -3.51
C PHE A 59 -5.61 -21.11 -3.36
N ASN A 60 -4.75 -20.57 -4.24
CA ASN A 60 -3.31 -20.78 -4.20
C ASN A 60 -2.69 -20.03 -2.99
N PRO A 61 -2.00 -20.73 -2.05
CA PRO A 61 -1.38 -20.09 -0.89
C PRO A 61 -0.15 -19.24 -1.26
N ASN A 62 0.42 -19.46 -2.44
CA ASN A 62 1.54 -18.68 -2.97
C ASN A 62 1.09 -17.46 -3.76
N VAL A 63 -0.15 -16.99 -3.56
CA VAL A 63 -0.65 -15.77 -4.18
C VAL A 63 -0.94 -14.72 -3.11
N LEU A 64 -0.36 -13.53 -3.30
CA LEU A 64 -0.70 -12.33 -2.54
C LEU A 64 -1.64 -11.45 -3.34
N TYR A 65 -2.76 -11.05 -2.73
CA TYR A 65 -3.64 -10.01 -3.24
C TYR A 65 -3.32 -8.71 -2.52
N ILE A 66 -2.82 -7.75 -3.28
CA ILE A 66 -2.38 -6.45 -2.78
C ILE A 66 -3.39 -5.40 -3.23
N ALA A 67 -4.07 -4.75 -2.30
CA ALA A 67 -5.03 -3.70 -2.60
C ALA A 67 -4.56 -2.36 -2.04
N ASN A 68 -4.63 -1.31 -2.87
CA ASN A 68 -4.27 0.05 -2.50
C ASN A 68 -5.38 1.03 -2.87
N VAL A 69 -5.72 1.91 -1.93
CA VAL A 69 -6.45 3.17 -2.13
C VAL A 69 -5.65 4.27 -1.47
N GLY A 70 -5.04 5.13 -2.28
CA GLY A 70 -4.28 6.30 -1.80
C GLY A 70 -2.80 6.19 -2.11
N ASP A 71 -1.98 6.84 -1.28
CA ASP A 71 -0.53 6.95 -1.42
C ASP A 71 0.27 6.25 -0.32
N SER A 72 -0.40 5.57 0.60
CA SER A 72 0.22 4.52 1.42
C SER A 72 0.87 3.45 0.52
N THR A 73 1.95 2.85 1.00
CA THR A 73 2.80 1.95 0.21
C THR A 73 2.90 0.57 0.83
N ILE A 74 2.83 -0.44 -0.02
CA ILE A 74 3.17 -1.82 0.22
C ILE A 74 4.45 -2.13 -0.55
N ILE A 75 5.46 -2.68 0.14
CA ILE A 75 6.67 -3.21 -0.50
C ILE A 75 6.86 -4.69 -0.13
N LEU A 76 7.28 -5.49 -1.11
CA LEU A 76 7.73 -6.87 -0.93
C LEU A 76 9.26 -6.88 -0.95
N ILE A 77 9.86 -7.51 0.05
CA ILE A 77 11.31 -7.47 0.28
C ILE A 77 11.88 -8.88 0.33
N ASN A 78 13.04 -9.07 -0.29
CA ASN A 78 13.88 -10.26 -0.09
C ASN A 78 14.57 -10.17 1.28
N SER A 79 14.28 -11.09 2.21
CA SER A 79 14.85 -11.07 3.56
C SER A 79 16.37 -11.16 3.61
N LEU A 80 16.98 -11.79 2.61
CA LEU A 80 18.41 -12.06 2.58
C LEU A 80 19.18 -10.89 1.97
N THR A 81 18.75 -10.42 0.80
CA THR A 81 19.47 -9.37 0.06
C THR A 81 19.07 -7.97 0.49
N GLY A 82 17.86 -7.78 1.02
CA GLY A 82 17.29 -6.45 1.24
C GLY A 82 16.76 -5.79 -0.05
N ASP A 83 16.64 -6.55 -1.14
CA ASP A 83 16.09 -6.02 -2.39
C ASP A 83 14.57 -5.80 -2.28
N VAL A 84 14.09 -4.68 -2.82
CA VAL A 84 12.67 -4.42 -3.02
C VAL A 84 12.23 -5.12 -4.29
N LEU A 85 11.45 -6.19 -4.15
CA LEU A 85 10.98 -7.04 -5.25
C LEU A 85 9.68 -6.53 -5.88
N TYR A 86 8.87 -5.84 -5.09
CA TYR A 86 7.63 -5.22 -5.54
C TYR A 86 7.33 -3.97 -4.72
N ARG A 87 6.69 -2.99 -5.37
CA ARG A 87 6.13 -1.79 -4.76
C ARG A 87 4.83 -1.43 -5.48
N ASN A 88 3.75 -1.20 -4.73
CA ASN A 88 2.51 -0.72 -5.34
C ASN A 88 2.67 0.70 -5.90
N LYS A 89 1.89 1.02 -6.94
CA LYS A 89 1.82 2.37 -7.49
C LYS A 89 0.95 3.26 -6.59
N PRO A 90 1.40 4.46 -6.17
CA PRO A 90 0.58 5.38 -5.40
C PRO A 90 -0.50 6.02 -6.30
N HIS A 91 -1.62 6.40 -5.72
CA HIS A 91 -2.70 7.10 -6.43
C HIS A 91 -2.52 8.62 -6.34
N LYS A 92 -1.47 9.16 -6.97
CA LYS A 92 -1.22 10.62 -6.98
C LYS A 92 -2.06 11.32 -8.07
N PRO A 93 -2.68 12.48 -7.77
CA PRO A 93 -3.54 13.23 -8.71
C PRO A 93 -2.95 13.54 -10.08
N HIS A 94 -1.63 13.77 -10.19
CA HIS A 94 -0.97 14.10 -11.46
C HIS A 94 -0.80 12.91 -12.40
N LEU A 95 -1.03 11.67 -11.95
CA LEU A 95 -0.86 10.49 -12.81
C LEU A 95 -1.91 10.49 -13.94
N PRO A 96 -1.57 10.05 -15.18
CA PRO A 96 -2.43 10.25 -16.34
C PRO A 96 -3.87 9.75 -16.19
N GLU A 97 -4.05 8.53 -15.67
CA GLU A 97 -5.36 7.90 -15.45
C GLU A 97 -6.17 8.63 -14.37
N GLU A 98 -5.52 9.00 -13.26
CA GLU A 98 -6.16 9.72 -12.16
C GLU A 98 -6.54 11.15 -12.57
N SER A 99 -5.62 11.86 -13.22
CA SER A 99 -5.81 13.24 -13.71
C SER A 99 -6.94 13.32 -14.72
N LYS A 100 -7.01 12.33 -15.64
CA LYS A 100 -8.11 12.21 -16.59
C LYS A 100 -9.45 12.07 -15.86
N ARG A 101 -9.56 11.11 -14.94
CA ARG A 101 -10.81 10.89 -14.19
C ARG A 101 -11.22 12.11 -13.37
N ILE A 102 -10.28 12.74 -12.66
CA ILE A 102 -10.52 13.95 -11.86
C ILE A 102 -11.09 15.06 -12.75
N LYS A 103 -10.46 15.33 -13.90
CA LYS A 103 -10.89 16.38 -14.84
C LYS A 103 -12.25 16.07 -15.46
N GLU A 104 -12.51 14.82 -15.84
CA GLU A 104 -13.80 14.37 -16.39
C GLU A 104 -14.94 14.52 -15.37
N MET A 105 -14.66 14.35 -14.08
CA MET A 105 -15.62 14.55 -12.98
C MET A 105 -15.75 16.01 -12.52
N GLY A 106 -15.12 16.96 -13.22
CA GLY A 106 -15.19 18.39 -12.90
C GLY A 106 -14.25 18.84 -11.80
N GLY A 107 -13.29 18.01 -11.38
CA GLY A 107 -12.20 18.37 -10.48
C GLY A 107 -11.04 19.09 -11.19
N GLN A 108 -10.10 19.57 -10.39
CA GLN A 108 -8.84 20.17 -10.84
C GLN A 108 -7.66 19.43 -10.23
N VAL A 109 -6.58 19.32 -10.99
CA VAL A 109 -5.29 18.79 -10.54
C VAL A 109 -4.29 19.94 -10.48
N ILE A 110 -3.66 20.13 -9.32
CA ILE A 110 -2.43 20.92 -9.21
C ILE A 110 -1.28 19.94 -9.41
N GLU A 111 -0.57 20.13 -10.52
CA GLU A 111 0.63 19.37 -10.83
C GLU A 111 1.84 19.95 -10.06
N PRO A 112 2.81 19.11 -9.69
CA PRO A 112 4.05 19.62 -9.12
C PRO A 112 4.76 20.50 -10.14
N PRO A 113 5.37 21.61 -9.71
CA PRO A 113 6.13 22.45 -10.62
C PRO A 113 7.30 21.68 -11.22
N TRP A 114 7.63 21.95 -12.48
CA TRP A 114 8.71 21.26 -13.21
C TRP A 114 10.08 21.33 -12.51
N PHE A 115 10.33 22.37 -11.70
CA PHE A 115 11.56 22.56 -10.95
C PHE A 115 11.56 21.86 -9.58
N ASN A 116 10.41 21.36 -9.11
CA ASN A 116 10.30 20.52 -7.93
C ASN A 116 9.28 19.39 -8.20
N PRO A 117 9.65 18.40 -9.03
CA PRO A 117 8.77 17.27 -9.36
C PRO A 117 8.45 16.37 -8.15
N GLN A 118 9.22 16.51 -7.06
CA GLN A 118 8.96 15.83 -5.78
C GLN A 118 7.88 16.52 -4.95
N ALA A 119 7.48 17.75 -5.32
CA ALA A 119 6.33 18.37 -4.71
C ALA A 119 5.08 17.49 -4.90
N THR A 120 4.19 17.59 -3.95
CA THR A 120 3.04 16.70 -3.87
C THR A 120 1.87 17.31 -4.64
N SER A 121 1.37 16.58 -5.65
CA SER A 121 0.21 17.01 -6.45
C SER A 121 -1.04 17.09 -5.59
N ARG A 122 -2.04 17.88 -6.01
CA ARG A 122 -3.30 18.01 -5.28
C ARG A 122 -4.51 17.83 -6.17
N VAL A 123 -5.57 17.21 -5.65
CA VAL A 123 -6.91 17.24 -6.23
C VAL A 123 -7.76 18.29 -5.50
N LEU A 124 -8.51 19.09 -6.27
CA LEU A 124 -9.39 20.13 -5.78
C LEU A 124 -10.73 20.08 -6.51
N LYS A 125 -11.77 20.62 -5.87
CA LYS A 125 -13.01 20.97 -6.56
C LYS A 125 -12.77 22.16 -7.49
N LYS A 126 -13.21 22.09 -8.75
CA LYS A 126 -13.24 23.26 -9.64
C LYS A 126 -14.32 24.24 -9.15
N ARG A 127 -13.99 25.53 -9.02
CA ARG A 127 -15.00 26.57 -8.76
C ARG A 127 -15.92 26.67 -9.97
N SER A 128 -17.23 26.79 -9.75
CA SER A 128 -18.18 26.99 -10.85
C SER A 128 -17.91 28.33 -11.53
N GLY A 129 -17.39 28.30 -12.77
CA GLY A 129 -17.43 29.45 -13.68
C GLY A 129 -16.13 30.19 -13.98
N ILE A 130 -14.97 29.81 -13.43
CA ILE A 130 -13.69 30.44 -13.79
C ILE A 130 -12.66 29.35 -14.13
N GLU A 131 -12.27 29.30 -15.40
CA GLU A 131 -11.10 28.52 -15.82
C GLU A 131 -9.83 29.31 -15.51
N GLY A 132 -8.92 28.70 -14.75
CA GLY A 132 -7.51 29.08 -14.76
C GLY A 132 -7.01 29.97 -13.61
N ASP A 133 -7.79 30.27 -12.57
CA ASP A 133 -7.28 31.04 -11.42
C ASP A 133 -7.21 30.21 -10.13
N ILE A 134 -5.98 29.93 -9.70
CA ILE A 134 -5.63 29.22 -8.45
C ILE A 134 -5.67 30.14 -7.22
N ASN A 135 -5.77 31.46 -7.42
CA ASN A 135 -5.70 32.45 -6.33
C ASN A 135 -7.04 32.71 -5.64
N ASP A 136 -8.12 32.11 -6.14
CA ASP A 136 -9.49 32.34 -5.67
C ASP A 136 -10.06 31.13 -4.92
N LEU A 137 -9.22 30.44 -4.14
CA LEU A 137 -9.71 29.58 -3.06
C LEU A 137 -10.53 30.46 -2.13
N GLU A 138 -11.85 30.27 -2.08
CA GLU A 138 -12.67 30.92 -1.06
C GLU A 138 -12.03 30.66 0.30
N PRO A 139 -11.82 31.70 1.13
CA PRO A 139 -11.33 31.52 2.49
C PRO A 139 -12.26 30.53 3.21
N GLY A 140 -11.81 29.29 3.37
CA GLY A 140 -12.59 28.22 4.01
C GLY A 140 -12.90 26.98 3.17
N VAL A 141 -12.67 26.95 1.84
CA VAL A 141 -12.84 25.73 1.00
C VAL A 141 -11.47 25.08 0.73
N GLY A 142 -10.72 24.86 1.81
CA GLY A 142 -9.33 24.37 1.79
C GLY A 142 -9.17 22.85 1.73
N LEU A 143 -9.98 22.14 0.95
CA LEU A 143 -9.83 20.69 0.80
C LEU A 143 -9.06 20.38 -0.49
N ALA A 144 -7.75 20.22 -0.34
CA ALA A 144 -6.84 19.78 -1.38
C ALA A 144 -6.16 18.48 -0.92
N LEU A 145 -6.54 17.34 -1.50
CA LEU A 145 -5.97 16.04 -1.10
C LEU A 145 -4.70 15.73 -1.89
N ALA A 146 -3.70 15.17 -1.21
CA ALA A 146 -2.45 14.70 -1.81
C ALA A 146 -2.60 13.42 -2.65
N MET A 147 -3.74 12.74 -2.48
CA MET A 147 -4.11 11.48 -3.11
C MET A 147 -5.39 11.66 -3.93
N SER A 148 -5.56 10.82 -4.93
CA SER A 148 -6.69 10.83 -5.87
C SER A 148 -7.74 9.77 -5.58
N ARG A 149 -7.45 8.87 -4.63
CA ARG A 149 -8.36 7.81 -4.17
C ARG A 149 -8.27 7.74 -2.66
N SER A 150 -9.41 7.71 -1.99
CA SER A 150 -9.55 7.54 -0.54
C SER A 150 -10.88 6.86 -0.25
N ILE A 151 -10.97 6.21 0.92
CA ILE A 151 -12.27 5.84 1.51
C ILE A 151 -12.73 7.05 2.32
N GLY A 152 -13.97 7.49 2.14
CA GLY A 152 -14.47 8.75 2.66
C GLY A 152 -14.23 9.88 1.65
N ASP A 153 -13.97 11.08 2.16
CA ASP A 153 -13.90 12.31 1.36
C ASP A 153 -15.07 12.45 0.36
N LEU A 154 -16.27 12.03 0.79
CA LEU A 154 -17.42 11.82 -0.11
C LEU A 154 -17.76 13.07 -0.91
N PHE A 155 -17.57 14.25 -0.31
CA PHE A 155 -17.75 15.52 -1.01
C PHE A 155 -16.84 15.63 -2.25
N LEU A 156 -15.56 15.26 -2.14
CA LEU A 156 -14.62 15.26 -3.26
C LEU A 156 -14.88 14.09 -4.22
N GLY A 157 -15.47 13.00 -3.76
CA GLY A 157 -15.97 11.96 -4.65
C GLY A 157 -17.10 12.44 -5.57
N GLU A 158 -18.05 13.18 -5.00
CA GLU A 158 -19.19 13.76 -5.75
C GLU A 158 -18.76 14.81 -6.79
N VAL A 159 -17.72 15.60 -6.51
CA VAL A 159 -17.43 16.85 -7.29
C VAL A 159 -16.04 16.93 -7.91
N ALA A 160 -15.12 16.05 -7.52
CA ALA A 160 -13.73 16.06 -7.99
C ALA A 160 -13.23 14.66 -8.38
N GLY A 161 -14.11 13.66 -8.32
CA GLY A 161 -13.82 12.30 -8.72
C GLY A 161 -12.86 11.59 -7.77
N VAL A 162 -12.79 11.88 -6.48
CA VAL A 162 -12.05 11.03 -5.53
C VAL A 162 -12.83 9.72 -5.31
N ILE A 163 -12.22 8.55 -5.54
CA ILE A 163 -12.96 7.28 -5.53
C ILE A 163 -12.37 6.28 -4.52
N PRO A 164 -13.19 5.39 -3.94
CA PRO A 164 -12.74 4.34 -3.03
C PRO A 164 -12.24 3.09 -3.75
N ASP A 165 -12.18 3.09 -5.09
CA ASP A 165 -11.85 1.91 -5.89
C ASP A 165 -10.37 1.54 -5.74
N PRO A 166 -10.06 0.35 -5.17
CA PRO A 166 -8.68 -0.08 -5.02
C PRO A 166 -8.09 -0.50 -6.37
N THR A 167 -6.80 -0.24 -6.54
CA THR A 167 -6.00 -1.04 -7.47
C THR A 167 -5.67 -2.35 -6.77
N VAL A 168 -6.01 -3.48 -7.39
CA VAL A 168 -5.72 -4.82 -6.86
C VAL A 168 -4.67 -5.48 -7.75
N ASN A 169 -3.50 -5.78 -7.17
CA ASN A 169 -2.44 -6.52 -7.82
C ASN A 169 -2.38 -7.94 -7.25
N VAL A 170 -2.28 -8.93 -8.14
CA VAL A 170 -2.17 -10.35 -7.78
C VAL A 170 -0.75 -10.79 -8.07
N LEU A 171 -0.02 -11.18 -7.03
CA LEU A 171 1.39 -11.58 -7.13
C LEU A 171 1.54 -13.05 -6.80
N ASP A 172 2.09 -13.82 -7.73
CA ASP A 172 2.59 -15.16 -7.45
C ASP A 172 3.98 -15.05 -6.80
N ILE A 173 4.07 -15.39 -5.52
CA ILE A 173 5.29 -15.29 -4.74
C ILE A 173 6.26 -16.47 -4.93
N SER A 174 5.84 -17.52 -5.65
CA SER A 174 6.74 -18.61 -6.03
C SER A 174 7.85 -18.13 -6.97
N GLU A 175 7.56 -17.18 -7.86
CA GLU A 175 8.56 -16.60 -8.78
C GLU A 175 9.65 -15.83 -8.02
N TYR A 176 9.22 -15.04 -7.03
CA TYR A 176 10.13 -14.25 -6.20
C TYR A 176 11.00 -15.13 -5.30
N GLN A 177 10.47 -16.25 -4.79
CA GLN A 177 11.27 -17.17 -3.99
C GLN A 177 12.37 -17.87 -4.80
N GLN A 178 12.09 -18.19 -6.07
CA GLN A 178 13.10 -18.79 -6.94
C GLN A 178 14.30 -17.85 -7.12
N GLN A 179 14.05 -16.55 -7.31
CA GLN A 179 15.12 -15.53 -7.38
C GLN A 179 15.94 -15.49 -6.10
N VAL A 180 15.29 -15.63 -4.95
CA VAL A 180 15.97 -15.68 -3.64
C VAL A 180 16.87 -16.91 -3.53
N ARG A 181 16.40 -18.09 -3.95
CA ARG A 181 17.16 -19.35 -3.91
C ARG A 181 18.35 -19.37 -4.88
N THR A 182 18.20 -18.81 -6.07
CA THR A 182 19.29 -18.79 -7.07
C THR A 182 20.44 -17.87 -6.68
N ASN A 183 20.15 -16.76 -5.98
CA ASN A 183 21.17 -15.81 -5.53
C ASN A 183 22.01 -16.33 -4.34
N ASP A 184 21.53 -17.34 -3.61
CA ASP A 184 22.26 -17.96 -2.50
C ASP A 184 23.33 -18.95 -3.02
N SER A 185 23.01 -19.62 -4.14
CA SER A 185 23.87 -20.66 -4.73
C SER A 185 25.19 -20.13 -5.32
N SER A 186 25.24 -18.85 -5.71
CA SER A 186 26.45 -18.23 -6.26
C SER A 186 27.49 -17.84 -5.20
N ASN A 187 27.12 -17.83 -3.91
CA ASN A 187 28.01 -17.51 -2.79
C ASN A 187 28.54 -18.74 -2.02
N GLY A 188 28.28 -19.96 -2.50
CA GLY A 188 28.88 -21.19 -1.98
C GLY A 188 28.53 -21.53 -0.52
N LYS A 189 27.54 -20.86 0.07
CA LYS A 189 27.01 -21.18 1.39
C LYS A 189 25.69 -21.92 1.21
N ASN A 190 25.65 -23.19 1.57
CA ASN A 190 24.40 -23.94 1.73
C ASN A 190 23.63 -23.34 2.93
N HIS A 191 22.88 -22.27 2.70
CA HIS A 191 21.87 -21.81 3.64
C HIS A 191 20.52 -22.44 3.28
N ASP A 192 20.36 -23.72 3.60
CA ASP A 192 19.03 -24.38 3.66
C ASP A 192 18.12 -23.77 4.77
N ASN A 193 18.60 -22.73 5.48
CA ASN A 193 17.90 -22.06 6.55
C ASN A 193 17.40 -20.68 6.11
N GLY A 194 16.13 -20.61 5.71
CA GLY A 194 15.30 -19.45 6.05
C GLY A 194 15.42 -18.22 5.16
N SER A 195 15.47 -18.41 3.83
CA SER A 195 15.16 -17.31 2.92
C SER A 195 13.64 -17.19 2.74
N PHE A 196 13.10 -16.04 3.13
CA PHE A 196 11.66 -15.77 3.05
C PHE A 196 11.44 -14.32 2.61
N LEU A 197 10.19 -13.99 2.33
CA LEU A 197 9.83 -12.65 1.87
C LEU A 197 9.24 -11.87 3.05
N PHE A 198 9.36 -10.55 3.02
CA PHE A 198 8.58 -9.69 3.89
C PHE A 198 7.64 -8.85 3.07
N VAL A 199 6.42 -8.70 3.55
CA VAL A 199 5.58 -7.60 3.15
C VAL A 199 5.64 -6.51 4.20
N VAL A 200 5.86 -5.28 3.75
CA VAL A 200 5.87 -4.09 4.58
C VAL A 200 4.76 -3.18 4.09
N LEU A 201 3.94 -2.72 5.02
CA LEU A 201 2.86 -1.77 4.80
C LEU A 201 3.24 -0.50 5.54
N ALA A 202 3.31 0.65 4.88
CA ALA A 202 3.68 1.91 5.50
C ALA A 202 2.89 3.10 4.93
N THR A 203 2.64 4.10 5.78
CA THR A 203 2.12 5.40 5.33
C THR A 203 3.23 6.22 4.65
N ASP A 204 2.83 7.22 3.87
CA ASP A 204 3.72 8.21 3.26
C ASP A 204 4.53 8.99 4.31
N GLY A 205 3.96 9.20 5.50
CA GLY A 205 4.69 9.71 6.67
C GLY A 205 6.04 9.01 6.94
N LEU A 206 6.22 7.73 6.56
CA LEU A 206 7.53 7.09 6.57
C LEU A 206 8.31 7.35 5.28
N LEU A 207 7.69 7.04 4.14
CA LEU A 207 8.38 6.85 2.86
C LEU A 207 8.61 8.14 2.05
N ASP A 208 8.03 9.26 2.48
CA ASP A 208 8.35 10.58 1.92
C ASP A 208 9.79 11.00 2.26
N PHE A 209 10.34 10.50 3.38
CA PHE A 209 11.69 10.84 3.83
C PHE A 209 12.65 9.66 3.97
N VAL A 210 12.14 8.45 4.16
CA VAL A 210 12.99 7.23 4.24
C VAL A 210 12.76 6.38 2.98
N PRO A 211 13.75 6.24 2.09
CA PRO A 211 13.61 5.42 0.89
C PRO A 211 13.26 3.97 1.20
N ALA A 212 12.48 3.34 0.32
CA ALA A 212 12.03 1.96 0.48
C ALA A 212 13.20 0.97 0.55
N GLU A 213 14.27 1.24 -0.21
CA GLU A 213 15.50 0.45 -0.22
C GLU A 213 16.21 0.52 1.12
N GLU A 214 16.17 1.68 1.79
CA GLU A 214 16.75 1.82 3.13
C GLU A 214 15.96 1.03 4.17
N VAL A 215 14.62 1.09 4.09
CA VAL A 215 13.73 0.27 4.92
C VAL A 215 14.04 -1.22 4.73
N ALA A 216 14.14 -1.66 3.47
CA ALA A 216 14.39 -3.05 3.12
C ALA A 216 15.74 -3.55 3.64
N MET A 217 16.80 -2.76 3.46
CA MET A 217 18.14 -3.07 3.98
C MET A 217 18.17 -3.13 5.50
N ALA A 218 17.52 -2.21 6.20
CA ALA A 218 17.47 -2.20 7.67
C ALA A 218 16.79 -3.47 8.23
N LEU A 219 15.68 -3.89 7.62
CA LEU A 219 14.95 -5.10 8.01
C LEU A 219 15.77 -6.36 7.70
N SER A 220 16.33 -6.48 6.49
CA SER A 220 17.19 -7.59 6.07
C SER A 220 18.39 -7.78 7.01
N HIS A 221 19.14 -6.71 7.30
CA HIS A 221 20.27 -6.77 8.24
C HIS A 221 19.87 -7.26 9.62
N THR A 222 18.70 -6.85 10.13
CA THR A 222 18.22 -7.25 11.46
C THR A 222 18.05 -8.77 11.55
N ILE A 223 17.63 -9.40 10.47
CA ILE A 223 17.35 -10.84 10.40
C ILE A 223 18.63 -11.62 10.16
N ASN A 224 19.45 -11.17 9.21
CA ASN A 224 20.71 -11.83 8.86
C ASN A 224 21.73 -11.81 10.00
N ASN A 225 21.75 -10.74 10.80
CA ASN A 225 22.63 -10.66 11.97
C ASN A 225 22.29 -11.71 13.05
N LYS A 226 21.09 -12.30 13.02
CA LYS A 226 20.70 -13.38 13.95
C LYS A 226 21.08 -14.78 13.47
N SER A 227 21.13 -15.03 12.16
CA SER A 227 21.53 -16.34 11.62
C SER A 227 22.96 -16.74 12.01
N ASN A 228 23.79 -15.78 12.44
CA ASN A 228 25.13 -16.02 12.97
C ASN A 228 25.16 -16.39 14.47
N SER A 229 24.02 -16.34 15.17
CA SER A 229 23.88 -16.77 16.56
C SER A 229 23.18 -18.14 16.58
N ALA A 230 23.91 -19.18 17.00
CA ALA A 230 23.66 -20.61 16.74
C ALA A 230 22.39 -21.25 17.36
N THR A 231 21.28 -20.53 17.46
CA THR A 231 20.00 -21.05 17.96
C THR A 231 18.91 -20.86 16.92
N ASN A 232 18.62 -21.93 16.16
CA ASN A 232 17.63 -22.02 15.06
C ASN A 232 16.16 -21.98 15.52
N THR A 233 15.79 -21.11 16.46
CA THR A 233 14.39 -20.84 16.75
C THR A 233 14.06 -19.43 16.28
N ALA A 234 13.08 -19.30 15.38
CA ALA A 234 12.39 -18.04 15.11
C ALA A 234 11.67 -17.61 16.40
N SER A 235 12.46 -17.08 17.32
CA SER A 235 12.10 -16.81 18.70
C SER A 235 11.39 -15.46 18.78
N ALA A 236 10.59 -15.26 19.83
CA ALA A 236 10.05 -13.96 20.22
C ALA A 236 11.11 -12.85 20.20
N SER A 237 12.38 -13.19 20.44
CA SER A 237 13.52 -12.30 20.30
C SER A 237 13.63 -11.67 18.89
N SER A 238 13.34 -12.40 17.81
CA SER A 238 13.46 -11.89 16.43
C SER A 238 12.39 -10.86 16.11
N TYR A 239 11.16 -11.07 16.60
CA TYR A 239 10.11 -10.06 16.51
C TYR A 239 10.46 -8.80 17.32
N ILE A 240 11.03 -8.94 18.52
CA ILE A 240 11.48 -7.79 19.32
C ILE A 240 12.49 -6.93 18.56
N GLU A 241 13.49 -7.55 17.91
CA GLU A 241 14.49 -6.79 17.13
C GLU A 241 13.89 -6.16 15.87
N LEU A 242 12.97 -6.86 15.17
CA LEU A 242 12.24 -6.27 14.05
C LEU A 242 11.43 -5.04 14.49
N THR A 243 10.74 -5.12 15.63
CA THR A 243 10.01 -3.98 16.21
C THR A 243 10.94 -2.82 16.52
N LYS A 244 12.10 -3.06 17.16
CA LYS A 244 13.11 -2.02 17.42
C LYS A 244 13.64 -1.39 16.13
N THR A 245 13.81 -2.18 15.07
CA THR A 245 14.22 -1.66 13.76
C THR A 245 13.12 -0.79 13.15
N CYS A 246 11.85 -1.19 13.26
CA CYS A 246 10.71 -0.35 12.85
C CYS A 246 10.67 0.96 13.64
N GLU A 247 10.86 0.92 14.96
CA GLU A 247 10.93 2.12 15.82
C GLU A 247 12.05 3.07 15.38
N LYS A 248 13.23 2.54 15.04
CA LYS A 248 14.36 3.35 14.53
C LYS A 248 14.03 4.00 13.19
N LEU A 249 13.37 3.29 12.28
CA LEU A 249 12.93 3.82 10.99
C LEU A 249 11.89 4.95 11.18
N ILE A 250 10.91 4.74 12.06
CA ILE A 250 9.91 5.76 12.43
C ILE A 250 10.59 6.98 13.07
N GLN A 251 11.54 6.78 13.99
CA GLN A 251 12.29 7.87 14.62
C GLN A 251 13.12 8.64 13.59
N LYS A 252 13.75 7.95 12.65
CA LYS A 252 14.49 8.58 11.55
C LYS A 252 13.56 9.45 10.70
N ALA A 253 12.45 8.92 10.21
CA ALA A 253 11.47 9.68 9.43
C ALA A 253 10.93 10.89 10.22
N SER A 254 10.59 10.70 11.50
CA SER A 254 10.14 11.77 12.40
C SER A 254 11.15 12.91 12.52
N ASN A 255 12.45 12.59 12.58
CA ASN A 255 13.51 13.60 12.61
C ASN A 255 13.66 14.33 11.27
N LEU A 256 13.55 13.60 10.15
CA LEU A 256 13.62 14.20 8.81
C LEU A 256 12.45 15.16 8.56
N TRP A 257 11.22 14.77 8.92
CA TRP A 257 10.05 15.66 8.90
C TRP A 257 10.31 16.99 9.62
N LYS A 258 10.84 16.94 10.84
CA LYS A 258 11.12 18.15 11.64
C LYS A 258 12.12 19.09 10.98
N ILE A 259 13.17 18.52 10.37
CA ILE A 259 14.22 19.27 9.67
C ILE A 259 13.64 19.94 8.41
N GLU A 260 12.89 19.19 7.62
CA GLU A 260 12.47 19.60 6.27
C GLU A 260 11.21 20.48 6.28
N THR A 261 10.34 20.36 7.29
CA THR A 261 9.02 21.02 7.31
C THR A 261 8.82 22.00 8.46
N ASN A 262 9.91 22.48 9.06
CA ASN A 262 9.91 23.50 10.12
C ASN A 262 8.96 23.16 11.29
N ASN A 263 9.17 21.96 11.87
CA ASN A 263 8.42 21.37 12.99
C ASN A 263 7.06 20.72 12.68
N TYR A 264 6.62 20.64 11.43
CA TYR A 264 5.55 19.71 11.07
C TYR A 264 6.07 18.25 11.03
N ARG A 265 5.17 17.30 11.27
CA ARG A 265 5.41 15.86 11.13
C ARG A 265 4.09 15.19 10.83
N ASP A 266 4.08 14.38 9.78
CA ASP A 266 2.92 13.54 9.50
C ASP A 266 2.84 12.35 10.48
N ASP A 267 1.72 11.64 10.44
CA ASP A 267 1.55 10.38 11.15
C ASP A 267 2.29 9.24 10.44
N ILE A 268 3.10 8.52 11.21
CA ILE A 268 4.02 7.51 10.69
C ILE A 268 3.57 6.14 11.21
N THR A 269 3.07 5.30 10.32
CA THR A 269 2.67 3.93 10.63
C THR A 269 3.38 2.95 9.71
N MET A 270 3.84 1.83 10.27
CA MET A 270 4.46 0.73 9.55
C MET A 270 4.03 -0.60 10.17
N ALA A 271 3.78 -1.60 9.33
CA ALA A 271 3.64 -2.99 9.70
C ALA A 271 4.57 -3.86 8.84
N VAL A 272 5.14 -4.89 9.44
CA VAL A 272 6.05 -5.84 8.78
C VAL A 272 5.55 -7.25 9.04
N HIS A 273 5.36 -8.03 7.98
CA HIS A 273 4.87 -9.39 8.09
C HIS A 273 5.72 -10.35 7.23
N PRO A 274 6.24 -11.45 7.81
CA PRO A 274 6.91 -12.48 7.04
C PRO A 274 5.90 -13.21 6.15
N VAL A 275 6.26 -13.42 4.89
CA VAL A 275 5.49 -14.16 3.92
C VAL A 275 6.26 -15.43 3.57
N PHE A 276 5.59 -16.56 3.73
CA PHE A 276 6.14 -17.86 3.41
C PHE A 276 5.59 -18.34 2.08
N VAL A 277 6.48 -18.89 1.28
CA VAL A 277 6.17 -19.54 0.01
C VAL A 277 6.31 -21.03 0.28
N GLU A 278 5.31 -21.76 -0.19
CA GLU A 278 5.16 -23.19 0.03
C GLU A 278 5.66 -24.02 -1.14
#